data_AF-A0A521UVY3-F1
#
_entry.id   AF-A0A521UVY3-F1
#
_cell.length_a   1.000
_cell.length_b   1.000
_cell.length_c   1.000
_cell.angle_alpha   90.00
_cell.angle_beta   90.00
_cell.angle_gamma   90.00
#
_symmetry.space_group_name_H-M   'P 1'
#
loop_
_entity.id
_entity.type
_entity.pdbx_description
1 polymer ?
#
loop_
_entity_poly.entity_id
_entity_poly.type
_entity_poly.pdbx_seq_one_letter_code
_entity_poly.pdbx_strand_id
1 'polypeptide(L)' 'MLTRALTGIVLGVLVILAPLPGDWDPRVLAMQTPIGVLVLLCTLGKALYDTLFYDRYQP' A
#
# COMPACT_ATOMS: atom_id res chain seq x y z
N MET A 1 -11.21 -11.45 -7.01
CA MET A 1 -11.61 -10.02 -7.07
C MET A 1 -11.37 -9.32 -5.74
N LEU A 2 -12.11 -9.62 -4.67
CA LEU A 2 -11.94 -8.98 -3.34
C LEU A 2 -10.57 -9.28 -2.68
N THR A 3 -10.06 -10.50 -2.89
CA THR A 3 -8.86 -11.01 -2.22
C THR A 3 -7.61 -10.20 -2.55
N ARG A 4 -7.38 -9.80 -3.81
CA ARG A 4 -6.18 -9.06 -4.25
C ARG A 4 -6.15 -7.62 -3.71
N ALA A 5 -7.30 -6.94 -3.75
CA ALA A 5 -7.45 -5.60 -3.17
C ALA A 5 -7.26 -5.64 -1.65
N LEU A 6 -7.84 -6.62 -0.96
CA LEU A 6 -7.60 -6.87 0.47
C LEU A 6 -6.12 -7.15 0.74
N THR A 7 -5.43 -7.90 -0.12
CA THR A 7 -4.00 -8.18 0.08
C THR A 7 -3.17 -6.90 -0.01
N GLY A 8 -3.46 -6.02 -0.98
CA GLY A 8 -2.78 -4.73 -1.13
C GLY A 8 -3.02 -3.79 0.06
N ILE A 9 -4.26 -3.74 0.56
CA ILE A 9 -4.61 -2.95 1.75
C ILE A 9 -3.92 -3.52 2.99
N VAL A 10 -3.96 -4.84 3.19
CA VAL A 10 -3.31 -5.50 4.34
C VAL A 10 -1.80 -5.31 4.30
N LEU A 11 -1.16 -5.39 3.14
CA LEU A 11 0.27 -5.13 3.00
C LEU A 11 0.61 -3.66 3.26
N GLY A 12 -0.18 -2.72 2.74
CA GLY A 12 0.01 -1.29 3.02
C GLY A 12 -0.19 -0.95 4.50
N VAL A 13 -1.20 -1.54 5.14
CA VAL A 13 -1.44 -1.42 6.58
C VAL A 13 -0.31 -2.05 7.37
N LEU A 14 0.18 -3.23 6.98
CA LEU A 14 1.35 -3.86 7.61
C LEU A 14 2.60 -3.01 7.48
N VAL A 15 2.81 -2.30 6.37
CA VAL A 15 3.95 -1.39 6.20
C VAL A 15 3.82 -0.16 7.09
N ILE A 16 2.60 0.35 7.28
CA ILE A 16 2.33 1.53 8.13
C ILE A 16 2.38 1.16 9.62
N LEU A 17 1.84 -0.01 9.99
CA LEU A 17 1.76 -0.51 11.36
C LEU A 17 2.96 -1.38 11.75
N ALA A 18 3.86 -1.70 10.82
CA ALA A 18 5.08 -2.43 11.13
C ALA A 18 5.79 -1.68 12.25
N PRO A 19 6.04 -2.32 13.41
CA PRO A 19 6.64 -1.65 14.54
C PRO A 19 8.01 -1.14 14.10
N LEU A 20 8.13 0.18 13.97
CA LEU A 20 9.42 0.81 13.72
C LEU A 20 10.25 0.60 14.98
N PRO A 21 11.49 0.08 14.85
CA PRO A 21 12.37 -0.02 16.00
C PRO A 21 12.57 1.39 16.58
N GLY A 22 12.34 1.52 17.90
CA GLY A 22 12.29 2.81 18.60
C GLY A 22 13.57 3.64 18.54
N ASP A 23 14.66 3.07 18.02
CA ASP A 23 15.98 3.69 17.89
C ASP A 23 16.22 4.31 16.51
N TRP A 24 15.23 4.34 15.62
CA TRP A 24 15.39 4.99 14.32
C TRP A 24 15.42 6.51 14.43
N ASP A 25 16.34 7.10 13.66
CA ASP A 25 16.48 8.55 13.55
C ASP A 25 15.11 9.16 13.19
N PRO A 26 14.63 10.18 13.93
CA PRO A 26 13.35 10.85 13.67
C PRO A 26 13.19 11.33 12.21
N ARG A 27 14.30 11.64 11.53
CA ARG A 27 14.30 12.01 10.11
C ARG A 27 13.93 10.84 9.19
N VAL A 28 14.38 9.64 9.53
CA VAL A 28 14.06 8.41 8.79
C VAL A 28 12.59 8.06 8.98
N LEU A 29 12.08 8.19 10.21
CA LEU A 29 10.66 8.06 10.53
C LEU A 29 9.78 9.05 9.74
N ALA A 30 10.21 10.32 9.66
CA ALA A 30 9.50 11.37 8.92
C ALA A 30 9.51 11.17 7.40
N MET A 31 10.54 10.50 6.84
CA MET A 31 10.59 10.15 5.42
C MET A 31 9.79 8.89 5.09
N GLN A 32 9.69 7.94 6.02
CA GLN A 32 8.96 6.70 5.78
C GLN A 32 7.45 6.88 5.73
N THR A 33 6.89 7.81 6.51
CA THR A 33 5.45 8.07 6.52
C THR A 33 4.92 8.48 5.14
N PRO A 34 5.48 9.50 4.46
CA PRO A 34 5.03 9.89 3.13
C PRO A 34 5.32 8.80 2.08
N ILE A 35 6.43 8.06 2.18
CA ILE A 35 6.72 6.94 1.28
C ILE A 35 5.69 5.82 1.46
N GLY A 36 5.34 5.46 2.70
CA GLY A 36 4.32 4.46 3.01
C GLY A 36 2.95 4.87 2.50
N VAL A 37 2.57 6.14 2.66
CA VAL A 37 1.33 6.70 2.08
C VAL A 37 1.34 6.63 0.55
N LEU A 38 2.47 6.96 -0.09
CA LEU A 38 2.58 6.93 -1.55
C LEU A 38 2.47 5.50 -2.10
N VAL A 39 3.12 4.53 -1.45
CA VAL A 39 3.01 3.10 -1.77
C VAL A 39 1.56 2.61 -1.56
N LEU A 40 0.90 3.02 -0.47
CA LEU A 40 -0.51 2.70 -0.23
C LEU A 40 -1.39 3.25 -1.36
N LEU A 41 -1.21 4.51 -1.76
CA LEU A 41 -1.97 5.12 -2.85
C LEU A 41 -1.72 4.41 -4.19
N CYS A 42 -0.47 4.07 -4.51
CA CYS A 42 -0.13 3.34 -5.72
C CYS A 42 -0.75 1.94 -5.75
N THR A 43 -0.70 1.20 -4.64
CA THR A 43 -1.29 -0.15 -4.54
C THR A 43 -2.80 -0.12 -4.62
N LEU A 44 -3.45 0.87 -4.00
CA LEU A 44 -4.90 1.06 -4.05
C LEU A 44 -5.36 1.49 -5.46
N GLY A 45 -4.63 2.41 -6.08
CA GLY A 45 -4.85 2.80 -7.48
C GLY A 45 -4.69 1.65 -8.46
N LYS A 46 -3.64 0.82 -8.30
CA LYS A 46 -3.44 -0.40 -9.09
C LYS A 46 -4.59 -1.38 -8.89
N ALA A 47 -5.01 -1.64 -7.66
CA ALA A 47 -6.10 -2.55 -7.35
C ALA A 47 -7.43 -2.08 -7.96
N LEU A 48 -7.72 -0.77 -7.91
CA LEU A 48 -8.89 -0.16 -8.54
C LEU A 48 -8.82 -0.24 -10.07
N TYR A 49 -7.66 0.08 -10.66
CA TYR A 49 -7.45 -0.06 -12.10
C TYR A 49 -7.67 -1.51 -12.55
N ASP A 50 -7.12 -2.47 -11.80
CA ASP A 50 -7.24 -3.88 -12.13
C ASP A 50 -8.70 -4.34 -12.04
N THR A 51 -9.43 -3.93 -10.99
CA THR A 51 -10.85 -4.32 -10.83
C THR A 51 -11.81 -3.65 -11.80
N LEU A 52 -11.61 -2.36 -12.08
CA LEU A 52 -12.54 -1.59 -12.91
C LEU A 52 -12.27 -1.75 -14.41
N PHE A 53 -11.01 -1.95 -14.78
CA PHE A 53 -10.57 -1.94 -16.17
C PHE A 53 -9.91 -3.26 -16.56
N TYR A 54 -8.80 -3.66 -15.92
CA TYR A 54 -8.01 -4.79 -16.40
C TYR A 54 -8.81 -6.11 -16.42
N ASP A 55 -9.46 -6.48 -15.32
CA ASP A 55 -10.25 -7.72 -15.20
C ASP A 55 -11.53 -7.70 -16.07
N ARG A 56 -12.01 -6.52 -16.48
CA ARG A 56 -13.19 -6.37 -17.35
C ARG A 56 -12.86 -6.38 -18.84
N TYR A 57 -11.64 -5.99 -19.20
CA TYR A 57 -11.19 -5.85 -20.59
C TYR A 57 -10.19 -6.93 -21.02
N GLN A 58 -9.80 -7.85 -20.12
CA GLN A 58 -9.16 -9.09 -20.53
C GLN A 58 -10.20 -10.06 -21.12
N PRO A 59 -10.00 -10.56 -22.35
CA PRO A 59 -10.88 -11.54 -22.99
C PRO A 59 -10.84 -12.91 -22.30
#